data_AF-A0A3R6ST36-F1
#
_entry.id   AF-A0A3R6ST36-F1
#
_cell.length_a   1.000
_cell.length_b   1.000
_cell.length_c   1.000
_cell.angle_alpha   90.00
_cell.angle_beta   90.00
_cell.angle_gamma   90.00
#
_symmetry.space_group_name_H-M   'P 1'
#
loop_
_entity.id
_entity.type
_entity.pdbx_description
1 polymer ?
#
loop_
_entity_poly.entity_id
_entity_poly.type
_entity_poly.pdbx_seq_one_letter_code
_entity_poly.pdbx_strand_id
1 'polypeptide(L)'
;MERGVSSADQYIIYRKAEGMAFWNRRRREKKEQEAAELAEQMRLAQEEFDRRRAQTQKTVSNEGTTLPEAFDDNELIPGDVAESKRLVTECCEAIREIEHQRELATVEYDKVSERLTDIQRIDEISGEAKDTLHDLSKRIMNLTRERNQYKNRSLTITDAQIRLLDPYEEVLGREVKKMYDAEMYQTSINGDIEKLDETKKDLHRQQRQVIANQRMLKKMAKFVILLIISLFVLFAVLYYAMEVDMTYPYLGTILLAAISATVIFAESLRNRTEAALLGKKINKATTLLNRVKIKYINNRSLLDYDRAKFQVKDAAEFEKIWQEYVRAKEYERKFQENTKQLQLVQDQLLELLRDNHVATPDIWLSQTLAIIDPKEMVEVRHALNIRRQKLRERMAENDEAKASMLAGIDRIIAQTPSAERDIIAIVQSYYKES
;
A
#
# COMPACT_ATOMS: atom_id res chain seq x y z
N MET A 1 -58.90 2.72 -37.95
CA MET A 1 -59.29 1.78 -36.88
C MET A 1 -58.97 2.43 -35.54
N GLU A 2 -59.87 3.27 -35.04
CA GLU A 2 -59.82 3.76 -33.67
C GLU A 2 -60.36 2.64 -32.77
N ARG A 3 -59.48 2.01 -31.98
CA ARG A 3 -59.93 1.10 -30.93
C ARG A 3 -60.37 1.95 -29.74
N GLY A 4 -61.67 2.16 -29.60
CA GLY A 4 -62.25 2.72 -28.39
C GLY A 4 -61.89 1.86 -27.19
N VAL A 5 -61.24 2.48 -26.20
CA VAL A 5 -61.02 1.88 -24.88
C VAL A 5 -62.40 1.60 -24.28
N SER A 6 -62.66 0.36 -23.88
CA SER A 6 -63.94 -0.07 -23.31
C SER A 6 -64.28 0.77 -22.07
N SER A 7 -65.57 1.10 -21.87
CA SER A 7 -66.05 1.83 -20.68
C SER A 7 -65.60 1.17 -19.36
N ALA A 8 -65.43 -0.16 -19.36
CA ALA A 8 -64.87 -0.90 -18.23
C ALA A 8 -63.38 -0.57 -17.96
N ASP A 9 -62.58 -0.36 -19.00
CA ASP A 9 -61.15 0.02 -18.88
C ASP A 9 -60.99 1.47 -18.42
N GLN A 10 -61.87 2.38 -18.88
CA GLN A 10 -61.91 3.75 -18.36
C GLN A 10 -62.27 3.79 -16.87
N TYR A 11 -63.23 2.97 -16.43
CA TYR A 11 -63.60 2.86 -15.02
C TYR A 11 -62.46 2.28 -14.15
N ILE A 12 -61.71 1.28 -14.65
CA ILE A 12 -60.55 0.70 -13.94
C ILE A 12 -59.41 1.73 -13.84
N ILE A 13 -59.14 2.50 -14.89
CA ILE A 13 -58.13 3.56 -14.89
C ILE A 13 -58.53 4.67 -13.91
N TYR A 14 -59.80 5.07 -13.89
CA TYR A 14 -60.31 6.09 -12.97
C TYR A 14 -60.22 5.63 -11.51
N ARG A 15 -60.61 4.38 -11.20
CA ARG A 15 -60.45 3.78 -9.86
C ARG A 15 -58.98 3.68 -9.41
N LYS A 16 -58.06 3.36 -10.33
CA LYS A 16 -56.62 3.35 -10.04
C LYS A 16 -56.09 4.75 -9.76
N ALA A 17 -56.54 5.75 -10.51
CA ALA A 17 -56.17 7.15 -10.29
C ALA A 17 -56.71 7.68 -8.96
N GLU A 18 -57.95 7.35 -8.60
CA GLU A 18 -58.53 7.68 -7.28
C GLU A 18 -57.82 6.96 -6.14
N GLY A 19 -57.47 5.69 -6.30
CA GLY A 19 -56.66 4.93 -5.35
C GLY A 19 -55.28 5.56 -5.15
N MET A 20 -54.59 5.95 -6.22
CA MET A 20 -53.31 6.65 -6.13
C MET A 20 -53.45 8.04 -5.50
N ALA A 21 -54.51 8.79 -5.81
CA ALA A 21 -54.80 10.08 -5.19
C ALA A 21 -55.13 9.95 -3.68
N PHE A 22 -55.79 8.87 -3.28
CA PHE A 22 -56.04 8.53 -1.88
C PHE A 22 -54.73 8.20 -1.14
N TRP A 23 -53.87 7.35 -1.71
CA TRP A 23 -52.57 7.04 -1.11
C TRP A 23 -51.63 8.24 -1.05
N ASN A 24 -51.67 9.14 -2.06
CA ASN A 24 -50.90 10.37 -2.04
C ASN A 24 -51.42 11.38 -1.01
N ARG A 25 -52.75 11.50 -0.84
CA ARG A 25 -53.34 12.30 0.25
C ARG A 25 -52.96 11.74 1.62
N ARG A 26 -53.10 10.43 1.82
CA ARG A 26 -52.73 9.76 3.07
C ARG A 26 -51.23 9.88 3.37
N ARG A 27 -50.37 9.89 2.34
CA ARG A 27 -48.92 10.11 2.48
C ARG A 27 -48.59 11.58 2.78
N ARG A 28 -49.37 12.55 2.26
CA ARG A 28 -49.26 13.97 2.64
C ARG A 28 -49.75 14.21 4.07
N GLU A 29 -50.91 13.68 4.43
CA GLU A 29 -51.45 13.71 5.78
C GLU A 29 -50.49 13.06 6.78
N LYS A 30 -49.87 11.93 6.42
CA LYS A 30 -48.84 11.30 7.25
C LYS A 30 -47.58 12.18 7.38
N LYS A 31 -47.15 12.84 6.30
CA LYS A 31 -46.02 13.79 6.35
C LYS A 31 -46.35 15.06 7.15
N GLU A 32 -47.58 15.53 7.08
CA GLU A 32 -48.07 16.67 7.87
C GLU A 32 -48.21 16.30 9.34
N GLN A 33 -48.66 15.08 9.64
CA GLN A 33 -48.66 14.51 10.99
C GLN A 33 -47.23 14.34 11.52
N GLU A 34 -46.32 13.76 10.74
CA GLU A 34 -44.90 13.61 11.11
C GLU A 34 -44.22 14.99 11.29
N ALA A 35 -44.57 16.00 10.47
CA ALA A 35 -44.07 17.36 10.62
C ALA A 35 -44.68 18.10 11.83
N ALA A 36 -45.95 17.86 12.14
CA ALA A 36 -46.61 18.39 13.33
C ALA A 36 -46.07 17.72 14.61
N GLU A 37 -45.87 16.41 14.60
CA GLU A 37 -45.21 15.67 15.68
C GLU A 37 -43.76 16.14 15.85
N LEU A 38 -43.02 16.41 14.78
CA LEU A 38 -41.67 16.97 14.84
C LEU A 38 -41.68 18.40 15.40
N ALA A 39 -42.65 19.24 14.99
CA ALA A 39 -42.81 20.59 15.52
C ALA A 39 -43.21 20.59 17.00
N GLU A 40 -44.04 19.62 17.42
CA GLU A 40 -44.42 19.41 18.82
C GLU A 40 -43.25 18.85 19.64
N GLN A 41 -42.47 17.91 19.09
CA GLN A 41 -41.22 17.46 19.70
C GLN A 41 -40.19 18.59 19.80
N MET A 42 -40.09 19.45 18.78
CA MET A 42 -39.26 20.66 18.83
C MET A 42 -39.75 21.63 19.90
N ARG A 43 -41.07 21.83 20.06
CA ARG A 43 -41.63 22.68 21.11
C ARG A 43 -41.40 22.09 22.50
N LEU A 44 -41.61 20.80 22.68
CA LEU A 44 -41.36 20.09 23.93
C LEU A 44 -39.86 20.06 24.27
N ALA A 45 -38.99 19.89 23.27
CA ALA A 45 -37.54 19.96 23.44
C ALA A 45 -37.09 21.39 23.75
N GLN A 46 -37.73 22.41 23.18
CA GLN A 46 -37.49 23.81 23.50
C GLN A 46 -37.98 24.13 24.93
N GLU A 47 -39.16 23.64 25.33
CA GLU A 47 -39.68 23.77 26.69
C GLU A 47 -38.84 22.99 27.72
N GLU A 48 -38.33 21.81 27.36
CA GLU A 48 -37.42 21.02 28.18
C GLU A 48 -36.03 21.67 28.24
N PHE A 49 -35.57 22.28 27.15
CA PHE A 49 -34.37 23.11 27.10
C PHE A 49 -34.52 24.36 27.95
N ASP A 50 -35.68 25.02 27.95
CA ASP A 50 -35.97 26.19 28.79
C ASP A 50 -36.15 25.79 30.27
N ARG A 51 -36.71 24.61 30.56
CA ARG A 51 -36.73 24.03 31.92
C ARG A 51 -35.34 23.61 32.37
N ARG A 52 -34.53 23.03 31.49
CA ARG A 52 -33.11 22.72 31.75
C ARG A 52 -32.33 24.00 31.91
N ARG A 53 -32.55 25.05 31.12
CA ARG A 53 -32.00 26.40 31.31
C ARG A 53 -32.38 26.96 32.67
N ALA A 54 -33.63 26.82 33.10
CA ALA A 54 -34.07 27.27 34.43
C ALA A 54 -33.54 26.39 35.58
N GLN A 55 -33.31 25.09 35.35
CA GLN A 55 -32.70 24.17 36.31
C GLN A 55 -31.18 24.32 36.36
N THR A 56 -30.51 24.52 35.22
CA THR A 56 -29.09 24.82 35.03
C THR A 56 -28.79 26.21 35.57
N GLN A 57 -29.68 27.19 35.45
CA GLN A 57 -29.56 28.46 36.17
C GLN A 57 -29.75 28.30 37.70
N LYS A 58 -30.33 27.18 38.16
CA LYS A 58 -30.46 26.76 39.58
C LYS A 58 -29.39 25.76 40.05
N THR A 59 -28.68 25.09 39.14
CA THR A 59 -27.62 24.11 39.46
C THR A 59 -26.23 24.61 39.10
N VAL A 60 -26.09 25.57 38.17
CA VAL A 60 -24.86 26.38 37.96
C VAL A 60 -24.61 27.31 39.14
N SER A 61 -25.65 27.62 39.93
CA SER A 61 -25.47 28.16 41.29
C SER A 61 -24.87 27.16 42.29
N ASN A 62 -24.64 25.88 41.93
CA ASN A 62 -24.12 24.85 42.85
C ASN A 62 -22.97 23.98 42.31
N GLU A 63 -22.66 23.98 41.01
CA GLU A 63 -21.49 23.27 40.47
C GLU A 63 -20.69 24.19 39.51
N GLY A 64 -20.03 25.19 40.10
CA GLY A 64 -19.06 26.02 39.41
C GLY A 64 -17.71 25.31 39.32
N THR A 65 -17.24 25.07 38.08
CA THR A 65 -15.81 25.31 37.83
C THR A 65 -15.67 26.81 37.99
N THR A 66 -15.13 27.23 39.13
CA THR A 66 -15.01 28.62 39.54
C THR A 66 -14.16 29.38 38.51
N LEU A 67 -14.85 30.05 37.57
CA LEU A 67 -14.50 31.43 37.25
C LEU A 67 -14.37 32.15 38.61
N PRO A 68 -13.43 33.10 38.78
CA PRO A 68 -13.43 33.93 39.98
C PRO A 68 -14.86 34.40 40.17
N GLU A 69 -15.39 34.18 41.38
CA GLU A 69 -16.71 34.69 41.76
C GLU A 69 -16.84 36.10 41.18
N ALA A 70 -18.01 36.41 40.60
CA ALA A 70 -18.34 37.80 40.28
C ALA A 70 -17.78 38.67 41.39
N PHE A 71 -16.81 39.54 41.05
CA PHE A 71 -16.00 40.32 41.99
C PHE A 71 -16.80 40.55 43.27
N ASP A 72 -16.40 39.92 44.38
CA ASP A 72 -17.21 39.91 45.59
C ASP A 72 -17.55 41.37 45.93
N ASP A 73 -18.84 41.71 45.87
CA ASP A 73 -19.36 43.06 46.11
C ASP A 73 -18.90 43.59 47.49
N ASN A 74 -18.49 42.69 48.41
CA ASN A 74 -17.97 42.98 49.73
C ASN A 74 -16.44 43.12 49.83
N GLU A 75 -15.66 42.68 48.84
CA GLU A 75 -14.18 42.73 48.87
C GLU A 75 -13.62 44.02 48.24
N LEU A 76 -14.51 44.84 47.66
CA LEU A 76 -14.20 46.14 47.05
C LEU A 76 -14.41 47.31 48.03
N ILE A 77 -13.90 47.19 49.26
CA ILE A 77 -13.81 48.32 50.20
C ILE A 77 -12.33 48.72 50.25
N PRO A 78 -11.90 49.77 49.55
CA PRO A 78 -10.51 50.19 49.58
C PRO A 78 -10.12 50.60 51.01
N GLY A 79 -9.08 50.00 51.57
CA GLY A 79 -8.51 50.43 52.84
C GLY A 79 -7.68 51.73 52.68
N ASP A 80 -7.16 52.00 51.48
CA ASP A 80 -6.31 53.16 51.14
C ASP A 80 -6.36 53.53 49.64
N VAL A 81 -5.96 54.77 49.30
CA VAL A 81 -5.87 55.33 47.94
C VAL A 81 -4.99 54.49 47.01
N ALA A 82 -3.93 53.87 47.53
CA ALA A 82 -3.05 53.01 46.75
C ALA A 82 -3.76 51.71 46.31
N GLU A 83 -4.65 51.18 47.15
CA GLU A 83 -5.43 49.97 46.87
C GLU A 83 -6.52 50.25 45.83
N SER A 84 -7.20 51.41 45.90
CA SER A 84 -8.14 51.87 44.86
C SER A 84 -7.48 51.97 43.49
N LYS A 85 -6.25 52.48 43.42
CA LYS A 85 -5.50 52.58 42.15
C LYS A 85 -5.11 51.22 41.58
N ARG A 86 -4.72 50.25 42.44
CA ARG A 86 -4.39 48.88 42.01
C ARG A 86 -5.62 48.17 41.46
N LEU A 87 -6.73 48.20 42.20
CA LEU A 87 -8.01 47.59 41.80
C LEU A 87 -8.53 48.16 40.47
N VAL A 88 -8.47 49.48 40.29
CA VAL A 88 -8.86 50.11 39.01
C VAL A 88 -7.97 49.65 37.86
N THR A 89 -6.66 49.49 38.10
CA THR A 89 -5.73 49.01 37.06
C THR A 89 -6.05 47.57 36.67
N GLU A 90 -6.29 46.68 37.65
CA GLU A 90 -6.72 45.29 37.42
C GLU A 90 -8.06 45.22 36.67
N CYS A 91 -9.04 46.06 37.02
CA CYS A 91 -10.30 46.17 36.28
C CYS A 91 -10.10 46.66 34.83
N CYS A 92 -9.20 47.62 34.59
CA CYS A 92 -8.89 48.11 33.24
C CYS A 92 -8.20 47.02 32.39
N GLU A 93 -7.27 46.26 32.97
CA GLU A 93 -6.63 45.13 32.30
C GLU A 93 -7.65 44.02 31.97
N ALA A 94 -8.55 43.71 32.91
CA ALA A 94 -9.63 42.75 32.71
C ALA A 94 -10.61 43.20 31.61
N ILE A 95 -11.01 44.48 31.59
CA ILE A 95 -11.85 45.06 30.53
C ILE A 95 -11.18 44.90 29.17
N ARG A 96 -9.88 45.20 29.06
CA ARG A 96 -9.13 45.08 27.80
C ARG A 96 -9.10 43.62 27.32
N GLU A 97 -8.89 42.67 28.21
CA GLU A 97 -8.93 41.25 27.88
C GLU A 97 -10.33 40.81 27.42
N ILE A 98 -11.39 41.24 28.12
CA ILE A 98 -12.78 40.97 27.75
C ILE A 98 -13.09 41.53 26.35
N GLU A 99 -12.67 42.76 26.07
CA GLU A 99 -12.82 43.40 24.75
C GLU A 99 -12.08 42.62 23.66
N HIS A 100 -10.85 42.18 23.94
CA HIS A 100 -10.09 41.36 23.01
C HIS A 100 -10.79 40.03 22.72
N GLN A 101 -11.27 39.33 23.75
CA GLN A 101 -12.03 38.08 23.57
C GLN A 101 -13.35 38.30 22.83
N ARG A 102 -14.00 39.45 23.04
CA ARG A 102 -15.22 39.84 22.33
C ARG A 102 -14.94 40.11 20.85
N GLU A 103 -13.84 40.76 20.52
CA GLU A 103 -13.43 41.00 19.14
C GLU A 103 -13.15 39.67 18.41
N LEU A 104 -12.39 38.77 19.04
CA LEU A 104 -12.14 37.43 18.50
C LEU A 104 -13.46 36.66 18.26
N ALA A 105 -14.41 36.74 19.20
CA ALA A 105 -15.72 36.11 19.05
C ALA A 105 -16.55 36.75 17.93
N THR A 106 -16.43 38.06 17.71
CA THR A 106 -17.09 38.80 16.63
C THR A 106 -16.56 38.36 15.26
N VAL A 107 -15.25 38.31 15.09
CA VAL A 107 -14.60 37.84 13.85
C VAL A 107 -14.98 36.38 13.53
N GLU A 108 -15.05 35.52 14.54
CA GLU A 108 -15.50 34.14 14.35
C GLU A 108 -16.99 34.06 13.99
N TYR A 109 -17.82 34.88 14.63
CA TYR A 109 -19.26 34.97 14.37
C TYR A 109 -19.55 35.37 12.93
N ASP A 110 -18.81 36.34 12.39
CA ASP A 110 -18.96 36.80 11.01
C ASP A 110 -18.63 35.68 10.03
N LYS A 111 -17.52 34.95 10.25
CA LYS A 111 -17.15 33.79 9.43
C LYS A 111 -18.20 32.67 9.48
N VAL A 112 -18.78 32.40 10.64
CA VAL A 112 -19.85 31.39 10.77
C VAL A 112 -21.13 31.84 10.06
N SER A 113 -21.44 33.14 10.14
CA SER A 113 -22.61 33.72 9.46
C SER A 113 -22.46 33.69 7.94
N GLU A 114 -21.27 34.03 7.43
CA GLU A 114 -20.91 33.93 6.01
C GLU A 114 -21.07 32.48 5.50
N ARG A 115 -20.61 31.48 6.26
CA ARG A 115 -20.80 30.07 5.90
C ARG A 115 -22.26 29.63 5.88
N LEU A 116 -23.11 30.20 6.74
CA LEU A 116 -24.56 29.95 6.70
C LEU A 116 -25.20 30.60 5.47
N THR A 117 -24.72 31.78 5.08
CA THR A 117 -25.10 32.41 3.80
C THR A 117 -24.67 31.56 2.62
N ASP A 118 -23.46 30.99 2.64
CA ASP A 118 -22.99 30.07 1.60
C ASP A 118 -23.90 28.84 1.44
N ILE A 119 -24.34 28.24 2.54
CA ILE A 119 -25.32 27.15 2.50
C ILE A 119 -26.58 27.58 1.76
N GLN A 120 -27.10 28.76 2.09
CA GLN A 120 -28.29 29.29 1.44
C GLN A 120 -28.05 29.51 -0.06
N ARG A 121 -26.91 30.10 -0.45
CA ARG A 121 -26.53 30.28 -1.86
C ARG A 121 -26.47 28.95 -2.60
N ILE A 122 -25.88 27.92 -1.99
CA ILE A 122 -25.79 26.57 -2.55
C ILE A 122 -27.18 25.94 -2.72
N ASP A 123 -28.06 26.10 -1.74
CA ASP A 123 -29.44 25.58 -1.82
C ASP A 123 -30.28 26.27 -2.91
N GLU A 124 -29.98 27.55 -3.20
CA GLU A 124 -30.62 28.36 -4.24
C GLU A 124 -30.17 27.98 -5.66
N ILE A 125 -29.02 27.30 -5.82
CA ILE A 125 -28.56 26.79 -7.12
C ILE A 125 -29.60 25.79 -7.65
N SER A 126 -30.08 26.02 -8.87
CA SER A 126 -31.13 25.23 -9.50
C SER A 126 -30.87 24.98 -10.99
N GLY A 127 -31.64 24.07 -11.59
CA GLY A 127 -31.48 23.69 -13.00
C GLY A 127 -30.15 22.99 -13.30
N GLU A 128 -29.60 23.26 -14.48
CA GLU A 128 -28.38 22.62 -14.99
C GLU A 128 -27.15 22.88 -14.11
N ALA A 129 -27.06 24.05 -13.47
CA ALA A 129 -25.99 24.38 -12.54
C ALA A 129 -26.01 23.46 -11.31
N LYS A 130 -27.20 23.07 -10.83
CA LYS A 130 -27.35 22.14 -9.69
C LYS A 130 -26.91 20.74 -10.05
N ASP A 131 -27.28 20.27 -11.24
CA ASP A 131 -26.85 18.95 -11.72
C ASP A 131 -25.32 18.91 -11.87
N THR A 132 -24.73 19.97 -12.44
CA THR A 132 -23.28 20.14 -12.56
C THR A 132 -22.59 20.16 -11.19
N LEU A 133 -23.14 20.91 -10.23
CA LEU A 133 -22.64 20.97 -8.86
C LEU A 133 -22.59 19.58 -8.19
N HIS A 134 -23.68 18.81 -8.32
CA HIS A 134 -23.76 17.46 -7.78
C HIS A 134 -22.76 16.51 -8.46
N ASP A 135 -22.61 16.59 -9.79
CA ASP A 135 -21.72 15.72 -10.55
C ASP A 135 -20.25 16.00 -10.24
N LEU A 136 -19.84 17.27 -10.19
CA LEU A 136 -18.50 17.68 -9.78
C LEU A 136 -18.19 17.21 -8.35
N SER A 137 -19.13 17.40 -7.41
CA SER A 137 -18.98 16.97 -6.02
C SER A 137 -18.82 15.44 -5.89
N LYS A 138 -19.64 14.67 -6.62
CA LYS A 138 -19.51 13.20 -6.66
C LYS A 138 -18.16 12.77 -7.24
N ARG A 139 -17.71 13.45 -8.30
CA ARG A 139 -16.44 13.15 -8.96
C ARG A 139 -15.25 13.46 -8.05
N ILE A 140 -15.26 14.57 -7.31
CA ILE A 140 -14.26 14.88 -6.28
C ILE A 140 -14.22 13.80 -5.20
N MET A 141 -15.39 13.37 -4.71
CA MET A 141 -15.46 12.32 -3.69
C MET A 141 -14.87 11.00 -4.20
N ASN A 142 -15.22 10.58 -5.42
CA ASN A 142 -14.70 9.37 -6.04
C ASN A 142 -13.18 9.46 -6.28
N LEU A 143 -12.70 10.55 -6.88
CA LEU A 143 -11.28 10.77 -7.13
C LEU A 143 -10.47 10.81 -5.82
N THR A 144 -10.99 11.46 -4.78
CA THR A 144 -10.36 11.48 -3.45
C THR A 144 -10.26 10.08 -2.86
N ARG A 145 -11.31 9.26 -3.01
CA ARG A 145 -11.30 7.86 -2.57
C ARG A 145 -10.27 7.03 -3.33
N GLU A 146 -10.22 7.14 -4.65
CA GLU A 146 -9.24 6.47 -5.50
C GLU A 146 -7.80 6.89 -5.16
N ARG A 147 -7.56 8.19 -4.98
CA ARG A 147 -6.26 8.73 -4.55
C ARG A 147 -5.80 8.11 -3.23
N ASN A 148 -6.72 8.00 -2.26
CA ASN A 148 -6.43 7.39 -0.97
C ASN A 148 -6.17 5.88 -1.08
N GLN A 149 -6.85 5.17 -1.99
CA GLN A 149 -6.55 3.76 -2.27
C GLN A 149 -5.14 3.58 -2.84
N TYR A 150 -4.72 4.46 -3.75
CA TYR A 150 -3.34 4.42 -4.27
C TYR A 150 -2.29 4.80 -3.23
N LYS A 151 -2.61 5.66 -2.26
CA LYS A 151 -1.71 6.06 -1.18
C LYS A 151 -1.53 4.97 -0.13
N ASN A 152 -2.62 4.31 0.27
CA ASN A 152 -2.62 3.32 1.37
C ASN A 152 -2.35 1.89 0.89
N ARG A 153 -1.70 1.73 -0.27
CA ARG A 153 -1.44 0.42 -0.86
C ARG A 153 -0.30 -0.30 -0.14
N SER A 154 -0.43 -1.62 0.00
CA SER A 154 0.66 -2.49 0.45
C SER A 154 1.47 -2.95 -0.77
N LEU A 155 2.62 -2.32 -1.01
CA LEU A 155 3.62 -2.85 -1.93
C LEU A 155 4.63 -3.67 -1.13
N THR A 156 5.01 -4.84 -1.65
CA THR A 156 6.07 -5.65 -1.03
C THR A 156 7.47 -5.26 -1.48
N ILE A 157 7.57 -4.50 -2.58
CA ILE A 157 8.83 -3.95 -3.07
C ILE A 157 9.27 -2.76 -2.22
N THR A 158 10.54 -2.73 -1.85
CA THR A 158 11.13 -1.65 -1.06
C THR A 158 11.59 -0.49 -1.94
N ASP A 159 11.66 0.72 -1.39
CA ASP A 159 12.17 1.89 -2.12
C ASP A 159 13.61 1.71 -2.62
N ALA A 160 14.43 0.95 -1.88
CA ALA A 160 15.79 0.62 -2.31
C ALA A 160 15.80 -0.26 -3.57
N GLN A 161 14.89 -1.25 -3.64
CA GLN A 161 14.72 -2.09 -4.83
C GLN A 161 14.17 -1.29 -6.01
N ILE A 162 13.23 -0.36 -5.79
CA ILE A 162 12.74 0.53 -6.86
C ILE A 162 13.92 1.34 -7.45
N ARG A 163 14.71 2.01 -6.60
CA ARG A 163 15.87 2.80 -7.04
C ARG A 163 16.93 1.97 -7.76
N LEU A 164 17.11 0.71 -7.36
CA LEU A 164 18.03 -0.21 -8.04
C LEU A 164 17.57 -0.54 -9.48
N LEU A 165 16.26 -0.63 -9.68
CA LEU A 165 15.65 -1.05 -10.95
C LEU A 165 15.36 0.10 -11.91
N ASP A 166 15.17 1.32 -11.41
CA ASP A 166 14.87 2.53 -12.23
C ASP A 166 15.81 2.69 -13.44
N PRO A 167 17.15 2.55 -13.34
CA PRO A 167 18.05 2.71 -14.49
C PRO A 167 17.85 1.67 -15.59
N TYR A 168 17.17 0.57 -15.29
CA TYR A 168 17.00 -0.58 -16.19
C TYR A 168 15.56 -0.73 -16.69
N GLU A 169 14.66 0.20 -16.40
CA GLU A 169 13.21 0.10 -16.63
C GLU A 169 12.84 -0.48 -18.01
N GLU A 170 13.45 0.01 -19.09
CA GLU A 170 13.17 -0.41 -20.48
C GLU A 170 13.68 -1.82 -20.83
N VAL A 171 14.60 -2.35 -20.03
CA VAL A 171 15.31 -3.60 -20.30
C VAL A 171 15.00 -4.71 -19.30
N LEU A 172 14.39 -4.41 -18.15
CA LEU A 172 14.12 -5.37 -17.06
C LEU A 172 13.46 -6.65 -17.56
N GLY A 173 12.40 -6.56 -18.36
CA GLY A 173 11.72 -7.75 -18.88
C GLY A 173 12.63 -8.63 -19.76
N ARG A 174 13.58 -8.03 -20.48
CA ARG A 174 14.59 -8.79 -21.24
C ARG A 174 15.64 -9.42 -20.32
N GLU A 175 16.05 -8.71 -19.27
CA GLU A 175 17.03 -9.22 -18.30
C GLU A 175 16.47 -10.39 -17.48
N VAL A 176 15.20 -10.33 -17.05
CA VAL A 176 14.51 -11.47 -16.41
C VAL A 176 14.51 -12.69 -17.32
N LYS A 177 14.15 -12.52 -18.59
CA LYS A 177 14.17 -13.61 -19.58
C LYS A 177 15.57 -14.19 -19.78
N LYS A 178 16.59 -13.34 -19.92
CA LYS A 178 17.98 -13.78 -20.05
C LYS A 178 18.44 -14.62 -18.84
N MET A 179 18.02 -14.23 -17.64
CA MET A 179 18.35 -14.98 -16.43
C MET A 179 17.70 -16.36 -16.43
N TYR A 180 16.42 -16.47 -16.84
CA TYR A 180 15.76 -17.76 -17.06
C TYR A 180 16.49 -18.63 -18.08
N ASP A 181 16.86 -18.06 -19.23
CA ASP A 181 17.60 -18.77 -20.28
C ASP A 181 18.96 -19.28 -19.75
N ALA A 182 19.65 -18.48 -18.94
CA ALA A 182 20.92 -18.86 -18.31
C ALA A 182 20.77 -19.96 -17.25
N GLU A 183 19.70 -19.95 -16.44
CA GLU A 183 19.41 -21.01 -15.46
C GLU A 183 19.00 -22.32 -16.12
N MET A 184 18.20 -22.26 -17.19
CA MET A 184 17.86 -23.42 -18.01
C MET A 184 19.12 -23.98 -18.69
N TYR A 185 19.98 -23.12 -19.24
CA TYR A 185 21.24 -23.53 -19.82
C TYR A 185 22.16 -24.18 -18.79
N GLN A 186 22.21 -23.66 -17.56
CA GLN A 186 22.96 -24.25 -16.44
C GLN A 186 22.54 -25.70 -16.17
N THR A 187 21.22 -25.95 -16.17
CA THR A 187 20.65 -27.28 -15.96
C THR A 187 21.03 -28.24 -17.08
N SER A 188 20.97 -27.78 -18.33
CA SER A 188 21.41 -28.58 -19.49
C SER A 188 22.90 -28.94 -19.42
N ILE A 189 23.75 -27.98 -19.03
CA ILE A 189 25.20 -28.23 -18.88
C ILE A 189 25.47 -29.28 -17.80
N ASN A 190 24.73 -29.25 -16.69
CA ASN A 190 24.89 -30.25 -15.62
C ASN A 190 24.61 -31.66 -16.14
N GLY A 191 23.51 -31.84 -16.89
CA GLY A 191 23.20 -33.12 -17.52
C GLY A 191 24.26 -33.58 -18.51
N ASP A 192 24.86 -32.66 -19.28
CA ASP A 192 25.96 -32.97 -20.19
C ASP A 192 27.23 -33.40 -19.44
N ILE A 193 27.55 -32.75 -18.32
CA ILE A 193 28.68 -33.12 -17.47
C ILE A 193 28.48 -34.53 -16.91
N GLU A 194 27.29 -34.84 -16.40
CA GLU A 194 26.96 -36.15 -15.83
C GLU A 194 27.10 -37.25 -16.90
N LYS A 195 26.48 -37.07 -18.07
CA LYS A 195 26.59 -38.03 -19.19
C LYS A 195 28.03 -38.24 -19.67
N LEU A 196 28.81 -37.16 -19.78
CA LEU A 196 30.22 -37.26 -20.19
C LEU A 196 31.09 -37.93 -19.12
N ASP A 197 30.81 -37.69 -17.84
CA ASP A 197 31.52 -38.34 -16.74
C ASP A 197 31.20 -39.83 -16.67
N GLU A 198 29.93 -40.22 -16.85
CA GLU A 198 29.52 -41.62 -16.97
C GLU A 198 30.18 -42.31 -18.16
N THR A 199 30.15 -41.68 -19.34
CA THR A 199 30.80 -42.19 -20.55
C THR A 199 32.30 -42.39 -20.32
N LYS A 200 32.97 -41.43 -19.66
CA LYS A 200 34.38 -41.54 -19.31
C LYS A 200 34.64 -42.70 -18.34
N LYS A 201 33.80 -42.88 -17.31
CA LYS A 201 33.90 -44.01 -16.36
C LYS A 201 33.73 -45.35 -17.07
N ASP A 202 32.78 -45.44 -18.00
CA ASP A 202 32.56 -46.64 -18.79
C ASP A 202 33.75 -46.98 -19.69
N LEU A 203 34.31 -45.99 -20.41
CA LEU A 203 35.53 -46.18 -21.19
C LEU A 203 36.72 -46.64 -20.34
N HIS A 204 36.86 -46.14 -19.12
CA HIS A 204 37.88 -46.63 -18.18
C HIS A 204 37.61 -48.06 -17.70
N ARG A 205 36.35 -48.47 -17.53
CA ARG A 205 36.00 -49.87 -17.21
C ARG A 205 36.38 -50.79 -18.37
N GLN A 206 36.01 -50.44 -19.61
CA GLN A 206 36.39 -51.18 -20.81
C GLN A 206 37.91 -51.30 -20.94
N GLN A 207 38.65 -50.20 -20.73
CA GLN A 207 40.12 -50.21 -20.76
C GLN A 207 40.72 -51.17 -19.72
N ARG A 208 40.19 -51.17 -18.48
CA ARG A 208 40.64 -52.11 -17.45
C ARG A 208 40.36 -53.57 -17.83
N GLN A 209 39.23 -53.83 -18.48
CA GLN A 209 38.86 -55.17 -18.96
C GLN A 209 39.82 -55.64 -20.06
N VAL A 210 40.12 -54.81 -21.06
CA VAL A 210 41.10 -55.16 -22.12
C VAL A 210 42.50 -55.42 -21.51
N ILE A 211 42.92 -54.62 -20.54
CA ILE A 211 44.20 -54.85 -19.81
C ILE A 211 44.14 -56.17 -19.00
N ALA A 212 43.01 -56.50 -18.39
CA ALA A 212 42.82 -57.76 -17.68
C ALA A 212 42.87 -58.95 -18.63
N ASN A 213 42.19 -58.89 -19.78
CA ASN A 213 42.23 -59.90 -20.83
C ASN A 213 43.65 -60.10 -21.35
N GLN A 214 44.40 -59.02 -21.56
CA GLN A 214 45.81 -59.11 -21.96
C GLN A 214 46.68 -59.78 -20.90
N ARG A 215 46.44 -59.50 -19.60
CA ARG A 215 47.13 -60.19 -18.50
C ARG A 215 46.75 -61.67 -18.44
N MET A 216 45.49 -62.01 -18.69
CA MET A 216 45.02 -63.39 -18.76
C MET A 216 45.68 -64.15 -19.92
N LEU A 217 45.72 -63.57 -21.13
CA LEU A 217 46.44 -64.16 -22.27
C LEU A 217 47.92 -64.43 -21.96
N LYS A 218 48.61 -63.50 -21.28
CA LYS A 218 50.00 -63.72 -20.84
C LYS A 218 50.14 -64.89 -19.86
N LYS A 219 49.18 -65.06 -18.94
CA LYS A 219 49.16 -66.21 -18.01
C LYS A 219 48.89 -67.52 -18.76
N MET A 220 47.90 -67.52 -19.67
CA MET A 220 47.59 -68.67 -20.52
C MET A 220 48.78 -69.07 -21.39
N ALA A 221 49.48 -68.12 -21.99
CA ALA A 221 50.68 -68.38 -22.77
C ALA A 221 51.77 -69.08 -21.95
N LYS A 222 52.04 -68.61 -20.73
CA LYS A 222 52.99 -69.27 -19.81
C LYS A 222 52.57 -70.70 -19.48
N PHE A 223 51.28 -70.92 -19.22
CA PHE A 223 50.75 -72.25 -18.93
C PHE A 223 50.87 -73.19 -20.13
N VAL A 224 50.52 -72.74 -21.33
CA VAL A 224 50.64 -73.50 -22.58
C VAL A 224 52.10 -73.88 -22.85
N ILE A 225 53.05 -72.94 -22.67
CA ILE A 225 54.49 -73.22 -22.80
C ILE A 225 54.93 -74.30 -21.80
N LEU A 226 54.53 -74.18 -20.53
CA LEU A 226 54.86 -75.17 -19.49
C LEU A 226 54.29 -76.55 -19.83
N LEU A 227 53.04 -76.60 -20.31
CA LEU A 227 52.38 -77.84 -20.72
C LEU A 227 53.10 -78.50 -21.90
N ILE A 228 53.50 -77.72 -22.91
CA ILE A 228 54.27 -78.22 -24.06
C ILE A 228 55.59 -78.81 -23.57
N ILE A 229 56.36 -78.10 -22.73
CA ILE A 229 57.63 -78.61 -22.18
C ILE A 229 57.43 -79.91 -21.42
N SER A 230 56.41 -79.98 -20.55
CA SER A 230 56.05 -81.19 -19.80
C SER A 230 55.76 -82.37 -20.72
N LEU A 231 55.01 -82.14 -21.80
CA LEU A 231 54.65 -83.17 -22.77
C LEU A 231 55.88 -83.65 -23.56
N PHE A 232 56.81 -82.76 -23.91
CA PHE A 232 58.08 -83.12 -24.53
C PHE A 232 58.94 -84.00 -23.61
N VAL A 233 59.01 -83.68 -22.31
CA VAL A 233 59.72 -84.49 -21.31
C VAL A 233 59.06 -85.87 -21.14
N LEU A 234 57.73 -85.92 -21.07
CA LEU A 234 56.99 -87.19 -20.98
C LEU A 234 57.29 -88.10 -22.18
N PHE A 235 57.23 -87.56 -23.39
CA PHE A 235 57.51 -88.34 -24.60
C PHE A 235 58.97 -88.82 -24.65
N ALA A 236 59.91 -88.02 -24.14
CA ALA A 236 61.31 -88.44 -24.05
C ALA A 236 61.47 -89.64 -23.11
N VAL A 237 60.82 -89.63 -21.94
CA VAL A 237 60.83 -90.76 -21.00
C VAL A 237 60.21 -92.01 -21.62
N LEU A 238 59.07 -91.89 -22.31
CA LEU A 238 58.40 -93.02 -22.96
C LEU A 238 59.23 -93.63 -24.09
N TYR A 239 59.92 -92.79 -24.86
CA TYR A 239 60.84 -93.24 -25.91
C TYR A 239 61.96 -94.11 -25.33
N TYR A 240 62.60 -93.67 -24.25
CA TYR A 240 63.69 -94.41 -23.61
C TYR A 240 63.23 -95.64 -22.80
N ALA A 241 62.04 -95.62 -22.21
CA ALA A 241 61.56 -96.69 -21.33
C ALA A 241 60.83 -97.83 -22.08
N MET A 242 60.17 -97.53 -23.21
CA MET A 242 59.30 -98.49 -23.91
C MET A 242 59.67 -98.72 -25.39
N GLU A 243 60.71 -98.07 -25.92
CA GLU A 243 61.20 -98.21 -27.31
C GLU A 243 60.11 -98.02 -28.39
N VAL A 244 59.07 -97.24 -28.09
CA VAL A 244 57.97 -96.94 -29.02
C VAL A 244 58.33 -95.73 -29.89
N ASP A 245 57.98 -95.75 -31.19
CA ASP A 245 58.15 -94.61 -32.10
C ASP A 245 57.26 -93.42 -31.68
N MET A 246 57.90 -92.31 -31.29
CA MET A 246 57.25 -91.09 -30.79
C MET A 246 57.13 -89.98 -31.84
N THR A 247 57.46 -90.25 -33.12
CA THR A 247 57.49 -89.22 -34.19
C THR A 247 56.14 -88.53 -34.39
N TYR A 248 55.05 -89.30 -34.47
CA TYR A 248 53.69 -88.75 -34.65
C TYR A 248 53.20 -87.93 -33.44
N PRO A 249 53.37 -88.38 -32.17
CA PRO A 249 53.11 -87.55 -31.00
C PRO A 249 53.86 -86.21 -30.98
N TYR A 250 55.17 -86.19 -31.30
CA TYR A 250 55.95 -84.94 -31.37
C TYR A 250 55.44 -84.00 -32.48
N LEU A 251 55.07 -84.54 -33.64
CA LEU A 251 54.49 -83.73 -34.71
C LEU A 251 53.15 -83.11 -34.28
N GLY A 252 52.33 -83.86 -33.57
CA GLY A 252 51.06 -83.39 -33.00
C GLY A 252 51.22 -82.24 -32.00
N THR A 253 52.27 -82.27 -31.16
CA THR A 253 52.51 -81.19 -30.18
C THR A 253 53.06 -79.92 -30.82
N ILE A 254 53.89 -80.05 -31.86
CA ILE A 254 54.37 -78.90 -32.65
C ILE A 254 53.18 -78.22 -33.34
N LEU A 255 52.26 -78.99 -33.93
CA LEU A 255 51.05 -78.44 -34.55
C LEU A 255 50.16 -77.72 -33.52
N LEU A 256 49.94 -78.32 -32.35
CA LEU A 256 49.17 -77.72 -31.25
C LEU A 256 49.82 -76.42 -30.74
N ALA A 257 51.15 -76.40 -30.64
CA ALA A 257 51.91 -75.22 -30.27
C ALA A 257 51.74 -74.09 -31.30
N ALA A 258 51.82 -74.41 -32.59
CA ALA A 258 51.65 -73.44 -33.67
C ALA A 258 50.24 -72.82 -33.68
N ILE A 259 49.19 -73.63 -33.51
CA ILE A 259 47.80 -73.16 -33.42
C ILE A 259 47.61 -72.27 -32.19
N SER A 260 48.08 -72.71 -31.03
CA SER A 260 47.95 -71.96 -29.77
C SER A 260 48.69 -70.62 -29.82
N ALA A 261 49.91 -70.60 -30.36
CA ALA A 261 50.70 -69.39 -30.54
C ALA A 261 49.99 -68.40 -31.47
N THR A 262 49.40 -68.89 -32.56
CA THR A 262 48.65 -68.05 -33.52
C THR A 262 47.44 -67.40 -32.87
N VAL A 263 46.63 -68.16 -32.12
CA VAL A 263 45.45 -67.63 -31.42
C VAL A 263 45.85 -66.58 -30.38
N ILE A 264 46.86 -66.87 -29.54
CA ILE A 264 47.35 -65.93 -28.52
C ILE A 264 47.88 -64.65 -29.16
N PHE A 265 48.62 -64.77 -30.28
CA PHE A 265 49.16 -63.63 -31.00
C PHE A 265 48.05 -62.75 -31.61
N ALA A 266 47.07 -63.37 -32.28
CA ALA A 266 45.95 -62.67 -32.88
C ALA A 266 45.13 -61.90 -31.82
N GLU A 267 44.77 -62.56 -30.71
CA GLU A 267 43.99 -61.94 -29.65
C GLU A 267 44.81 -60.87 -28.89
N SER A 268 46.13 -61.08 -28.76
CA SER A 268 47.02 -60.06 -28.20
C SER A 268 47.13 -58.83 -29.10
N LEU A 269 47.16 -58.99 -30.43
CA LEU A 269 47.21 -57.85 -31.35
C LEU A 269 45.90 -57.05 -31.28
N ARG A 270 44.75 -57.75 -31.27
CA ARG A 270 43.42 -57.17 -31.09
C ARG A 270 43.32 -56.37 -29.78
N ASN A 271 43.74 -56.94 -28.65
CA ASN A 271 43.73 -56.24 -27.37
C ASN A 271 44.62 -54.99 -27.37
N ARG A 272 45.78 -55.01 -28.05
CA ARG A 272 46.67 -53.85 -28.14
C ARG A 272 46.06 -52.72 -28.98
N THR A 273 45.45 -53.04 -30.11
CA THR A 273 44.80 -52.03 -30.96
C THR A 273 43.55 -51.46 -30.28
N GLU A 274 42.75 -52.31 -29.63
CA GLU A 274 41.58 -51.90 -28.85
C GLU A 274 41.97 -50.99 -27.68
N ALA A 275 43.02 -51.35 -26.93
CA ALA A 275 43.53 -50.50 -25.84
C ALA A 275 43.99 -49.11 -26.33
N ALA A 276 44.65 -49.04 -27.50
CA ALA A 276 45.06 -47.77 -28.10
C ALA A 276 43.85 -46.92 -28.54
N LEU A 277 42.82 -47.54 -29.13
CA LEU A 277 41.58 -46.87 -29.51
C LEU A 277 40.81 -46.36 -28.28
N LEU A 278 40.71 -47.17 -27.22
CA LEU A 278 40.10 -46.76 -25.95
C LEU A 278 40.85 -45.59 -25.32
N GLY A 279 42.19 -45.59 -25.35
CA GLY A 279 42.99 -44.45 -24.91
C GLY A 279 42.65 -43.15 -25.65
N LYS A 280 42.49 -43.21 -26.97
CA LYS A 280 42.04 -42.05 -27.78
C LYS A 280 40.63 -41.60 -27.40
N LYS A 281 39.69 -42.53 -27.20
CA LYS A 281 38.31 -42.22 -26.77
C LYS A 281 38.28 -41.55 -25.40
N ILE A 282 39.06 -42.04 -24.42
CA ILE A 282 39.17 -41.46 -23.07
C ILE A 282 39.72 -40.03 -23.14
N ASN A 283 40.76 -39.79 -23.95
CA ASN A 283 41.31 -38.46 -24.13
C ASN A 283 40.26 -37.50 -24.73
N LYS A 284 39.55 -37.93 -25.78
CA LYS A 284 38.47 -37.13 -26.39
C LYS A 284 37.35 -36.84 -25.40
N ALA A 285 36.90 -37.83 -24.63
CA ALA A 285 35.88 -37.65 -23.60
C ALA A 285 36.36 -36.67 -22.50
N THR A 286 37.63 -36.74 -22.11
CA THR A 286 38.23 -35.83 -21.12
C THR A 286 38.30 -34.39 -21.65
N THR A 287 38.71 -34.18 -22.91
CA THR A 287 38.72 -32.85 -23.54
C THR A 287 37.32 -32.26 -23.66
N LEU A 288 36.34 -33.07 -24.08
CA LEU A 288 34.93 -32.64 -24.16
C LEU A 288 34.39 -32.28 -22.78
N LEU A 289 34.62 -33.12 -21.78
CA LEU A 289 34.22 -32.87 -20.39
C LEU A 289 34.82 -31.56 -19.86
N ASN A 290 36.12 -31.33 -20.09
CA ASN A 290 36.77 -30.09 -19.67
C ASN A 290 36.17 -28.86 -20.37
N ARG A 291 35.87 -28.96 -21.68
CA ARG A 291 35.21 -27.87 -22.41
C ARG A 291 33.83 -27.55 -21.84
N VAL A 292 33.04 -28.56 -21.50
CA VAL A 292 31.72 -28.36 -20.88
C VAL A 292 31.85 -27.79 -19.46
N LYS A 293 32.84 -28.23 -18.67
CA LYS A 293 33.13 -27.65 -17.35
C LYS A 293 33.52 -26.17 -17.43
N ILE A 294 34.27 -25.74 -18.45
CA ILE A 294 34.56 -24.32 -18.66
C ILE A 294 33.27 -23.55 -18.93
N LYS A 295 32.37 -24.08 -19.76
CA LYS A 295 31.05 -23.48 -20.01
C LYS A 295 30.22 -23.39 -18.73
N TYR A 296 30.23 -24.43 -17.89
CA TYR A 296 29.58 -24.43 -16.58
C TYR A 296 30.07 -23.26 -15.73
N ILE A 297 31.38 -23.10 -15.59
CA ILE A 297 31.97 -22.04 -14.75
C ILE A 297 31.58 -20.67 -15.30
N ASN A 298 31.70 -20.47 -16.62
CA ASN A 298 31.36 -19.19 -17.25
C ASN A 298 29.89 -18.83 -17.05
N ASN A 299 28.98 -19.78 -17.23
CA ASN A 299 27.54 -19.54 -17.04
C ASN A 299 27.20 -19.32 -15.56
N ARG A 300 27.85 -20.04 -14.65
CA ARG A 300 27.70 -19.82 -13.20
C ARG A 300 28.13 -18.43 -12.80
N SER A 301 29.28 -17.96 -13.31
CA SER A 301 29.78 -16.60 -13.06
C SER A 301 28.87 -15.52 -13.64
N LEU A 302 28.28 -15.74 -14.82
CA LEU A 302 27.26 -14.86 -15.37
C LEU A 302 26.05 -14.76 -14.44
N LEU A 303 25.51 -15.90 -14.01
CA LEU A 303 24.39 -15.94 -13.06
C LEU A 303 24.74 -15.26 -11.73
N ASP A 304 25.93 -15.47 -11.19
CA ASP A 304 26.37 -14.81 -9.95
C ASP A 304 26.48 -13.29 -10.13
N TYR A 305 26.93 -12.82 -11.29
CA TYR A 305 26.93 -11.40 -11.63
C TYR A 305 25.51 -10.83 -11.71
N ASP A 306 24.60 -11.47 -12.43
CA ASP A 306 23.22 -10.99 -12.57
C ASP A 306 22.48 -10.98 -11.23
N ARG A 307 22.69 -12.01 -10.40
CA ARG A 307 22.18 -12.09 -9.02
C ARG A 307 22.69 -10.94 -8.16
N ALA A 308 23.97 -10.60 -8.25
CA ALA A 308 24.55 -9.48 -7.53
C ALA A 308 24.05 -8.12 -8.07
N LYS A 309 23.96 -7.97 -9.39
CA LYS A 309 23.52 -6.75 -10.08
C LYS A 309 22.09 -6.37 -9.69
N PHE A 310 21.18 -7.33 -9.62
CA PHE A 310 19.77 -7.09 -9.30
C PHE A 310 19.39 -7.42 -7.86
N GLN A 311 20.34 -7.93 -7.05
CA GLN A 311 20.14 -8.37 -5.66
C GLN A 311 19.02 -9.43 -5.53
N VAL A 312 19.06 -10.43 -6.39
CA VAL A 312 18.08 -11.53 -6.49
C VAL A 312 18.78 -12.88 -6.38
N LYS A 313 18.09 -13.91 -5.91
CA LYS A 313 18.64 -15.27 -5.79
C LYS A 313 18.54 -16.07 -7.08
N ASP A 314 17.43 -15.92 -7.81
CA ASP A 314 17.11 -16.66 -9.02
C ASP A 314 16.19 -15.84 -9.94
N ALA A 315 15.92 -16.38 -11.14
CA ALA A 315 15.08 -15.70 -12.13
C ALA A 315 13.63 -15.52 -11.67
N ALA A 316 13.11 -16.42 -10.83
CA ALA A 316 11.73 -16.37 -10.33
C ALA A 316 11.54 -15.26 -9.28
N GLU A 317 12.49 -15.09 -8.37
CA GLU A 317 12.52 -13.95 -7.46
C GLU A 317 12.65 -12.64 -8.23
N PHE A 318 13.51 -12.62 -9.27
CA PHE A 318 13.65 -11.44 -10.12
C PHE A 318 12.36 -11.07 -10.84
N GLU A 319 11.67 -12.04 -11.42
CA GLU A 319 10.36 -11.82 -12.06
C GLU A 319 9.35 -11.25 -11.07
N LYS A 320 9.28 -11.82 -9.86
CA LYS A 320 8.36 -11.35 -8.82
C LYS A 320 8.62 -9.88 -8.46
N ILE A 321 9.88 -9.51 -8.25
CA ILE A 321 10.25 -8.12 -7.94
C ILE A 321 9.96 -7.21 -9.14
N TRP A 322 10.25 -7.66 -10.36
CA TRP A 322 9.95 -6.89 -11.58
C TRP A 322 8.44 -6.64 -11.74
N GLN A 323 7.60 -7.63 -11.51
CA GLN A 323 6.14 -7.46 -11.56
C GLN A 323 5.64 -6.46 -10.50
N GLU A 324 6.19 -6.51 -9.29
CA GLU A 324 5.87 -5.54 -8.23
C GLU A 324 6.36 -4.13 -8.58
N TYR A 325 7.53 -4.01 -9.21
CA TYR A 325 8.04 -2.73 -9.73
C TYR A 325 7.11 -2.14 -10.79
N VAL A 326 6.69 -2.93 -11.78
CA VAL A 326 5.77 -2.49 -12.83
C VAL A 326 4.44 -2.02 -12.22
N ARG A 327 3.91 -2.77 -11.25
CA ARG A 327 2.71 -2.34 -10.50
C ARG A 327 2.95 -1.03 -9.77
N ALA A 328 4.08 -0.86 -9.09
CA ALA A 328 4.41 0.36 -8.36
C ALA A 328 4.44 1.60 -9.28
N LYS A 329 5.08 1.49 -10.46
CA LYS A 329 5.16 2.58 -11.46
C LYS A 329 3.79 2.89 -12.05
N GLU A 330 2.98 1.87 -12.35
CA GLU A 330 1.62 2.08 -12.84
C GLU A 330 0.73 2.76 -11.80
N TYR A 331 0.86 2.40 -10.52
CA TYR A 331 0.14 3.09 -9.45
C TYR A 331 0.61 4.53 -9.26
N GLU A 332 1.91 4.80 -9.38
CA GLU A 332 2.42 6.18 -9.35
C GLU A 332 1.85 7.00 -10.50
N ARG A 333 1.84 6.45 -11.72
CA ARG A 333 1.23 7.07 -12.90
C ARG A 333 -0.25 7.38 -12.65
N LYS A 334 -1.02 6.40 -12.17
CA LYS A 334 -2.45 6.58 -11.84
C LYS A 334 -2.66 7.59 -10.72
N PHE A 335 -1.80 7.62 -9.72
CA PHE A 335 -1.87 8.59 -8.64
C PHE A 335 -1.65 10.02 -9.16
N GLN A 336 -0.64 10.23 -10.01
CA GLN A 336 -0.38 11.53 -10.63
C GLN A 336 -1.52 11.95 -11.56
N GLU A 337 -2.03 11.03 -12.39
CA GLU A 337 -3.16 11.27 -13.28
C GLU A 337 -4.42 11.64 -12.50
N ASN A 338 -4.77 10.85 -11.48
CA ASN A 338 -5.89 11.12 -10.59
C ASN A 338 -5.71 12.46 -9.86
N THR A 339 -4.50 12.80 -9.39
CA THR A 339 -4.24 14.08 -8.72
C THR A 339 -4.48 15.27 -9.65
N LYS A 340 -4.05 15.17 -10.92
CA LYS A 340 -4.31 16.21 -11.94
C LYS A 340 -5.80 16.33 -12.24
N GLN A 341 -6.51 15.20 -12.38
CA GLN A 341 -7.96 15.21 -12.60
C GLN A 341 -8.72 15.77 -11.40
N LEU A 342 -8.31 15.42 -10.18
CA LEU A 342 -8.90 15.94 -8.95
C LEU A 342 -8.75 17.46 -8.87
N GLN A 343 -7.56 17.97 -9.17
CA GLN A 343 -7.31 19.41 -9.19
C GLN A 343 -8.21 20.11 -10.23
N LEU A 344 -8.28 19.59 -11.46
CA LEU A 344 -9.15 20.16 -12.50
C LEU A 344 -10.62 20.22 -12.08
N VAL A 345 -11.15 19.13 -11.49
CA VAL A 345 -12.55 19.07 -11.05
C VAL A 345 -12.78 19.98 -9.84
N GLN A 346 -11.80 20.11 -8.94
CA GLN A 346 -11.85 21.06 -7.82
C GLN A 346 -11.90 22.50 -8.33
N ASP A 347 -11.06 22.86 -9.30
CA ASP A 347 -11.04 24.20 -9.90
C ASP A 347 -12.40 24.52 -10.56
N GLN A 348 -12.99 23.55 -11.27
CA GLN A 348 -14.33 23.68 -11.86
C GLN A 348 -15.43 23.88 -10.79
N LEU A 349 -15.34 23.17 -9.67
CA LEU A 349 -16.29 23.35 -8.56
C LEU A 349 -16.12 24.73 -7.92
N LEU A 350 -14.90 25.20 -7.72
CA LEU A 350 -14.62 26.54 -7.18
C LEU A 350 -15.17 27.64 -8.08
N GLU A 351 -14.99 27.53 -9.40
CA GLU A 351 -15.53 28.46 -10.38
C GLU A 351 -17.06 28.51 -10.30
N LEU A 352 -17.73 27.35 -10.34
CA LEU A 352 -19.18 27.26 -10.23
C LEU A 352 -19.72 27.88 -8.92
N LEU A 353 -19.05 27.64 -7.79
CA LEU A 353 -19.45 28.22 -6.51
C LEU A 353 -19.27 29.75 -6.48
N ARG A 354 -18.17 30.26 -7.05
CA ARG A 354 -17.91 31.71 -7.16
C ARG A 354 -18.93 32.40 -8.06
N ASP A 355 -19.29 31.79 -9.18
CA ASP A 355 -20.30 32.29 -10.11
C ASP A 355 -21.69 32.39 -9.46
N ASN A 356 -21.96 31.53 -8.46
CA ASN A 356 -23.18 31.56 -7.66
C ASN A 356 -23.04 32.37 -6.35
N HIS A 357 -22.02 33.23 -6.26
CA HIS A 357 -21.79 34.15 -5.15
C HIS A 357 -21.62 33.47 -3.77
N VAL A 358 -21.05 32.26 -3.75
CA VAL A 358 -20.57 31.62 -2.52
C VAL A 358 -19.29 32.32 -2.10
N ALA A 359 -19.24 32.83 -0.87
CA ALA A 359 -18.17 33.68 -0.38
C ALA A 359 -16.92 32.87 0.03
N THR A 360 -17.10 31.66 0.58
CA THR A 360 -16.00 30.77 0.99
C THR A 360 -15.99 29.43 0.24
N PRO A 361 -15.79 29.42 -1.10
CA PRO A 361 -15.92 28.23 -1.94
C PRO A 361 -14.91 27.11 -1.58
N ASP A 362 -13.72 27.45 -1.08
CA ASP A 362 -12.66 26.48 -0.76
C ASP A 362 -13.06 25.50 0.37
N ILE A 363 -13.87 25.97 1.32
CA ILE A 363 -14.36 25.14 2.44
C ILE A 363 -15.19 23.97 1.91
N TRP A 364 -15.96 24.21 0.85
CA TRP A 364 -16.89 23.27 0.26
C TRP A 364 -16.21 22.12 -0.48
N LEU A 365 -14.95 22.26 -0.87
CA LEU A 365 -14.13 21.15 -1.40
C LEU A 365 -13.93 20.02 -0.38
N SER A 366 -13.91 20.35 0.91
CA SER A 366 -13.81 19.36 2.00
C SER A 366 -15.17 18.82 2.45
N GLN A 367 -16.26 19.45 2.01
CA GLN A 367 -17.64 19.18 2.42
C GLN A 367 -18.52 18.77 1.24
N THR A 368 -17.93 18.18 0.20
CA THR A 368 -18.67 17.75 -1.00
C THR A 368 -19.80 16.78 -0.69
N LEU A 369 -19.70 16.01 0.40
CA LEU A 369 -20.77 15.13 0.85
C LEU A 369 -22.02 15.91 1.28
N ALA A 370 -21.86 17.06 1.93
CA ALA A 370 -22.98 17.93 2.29
C ALA A 370 -23.69 18.49 1.04
N ILE A 371 -22.94 18.76 -0.03
CA ILE A 371 -23.52 19.18 -1.31
C ILE A 371 -24.32 18.03 -1.96
N ILE A 372 -23.84 16.80 -1.83
CA ILE A 372 -24.46 15.62 -2.47
C ILE A 372 -25.70 15.15 -1.70
N ASP A 373 -25.61 15.08 -0.37
CA ASP A 373 -26.66 14.58 0.51
C ASP A 373 -27.31 15.72 1.31
N PRO A 374 -28.60 16.03 1.07
CA PRO A 374 -29.33 17.05 1.81
C PRO A 374 -29.32 16.84 3.33
N LYS A 375 -29.25 15.59 3.80
CA LYS A 375 -29.18 15.31 5.24
C LYS A 375 -27.87 15.84 5.83
N GLU A 376 -26.75 15.59 5.17
CA GLU A 376 -25.43 16.06 5.58
C GLU A 376 -25.37 17.60 5.54
N MET A 377 -26.02 18.24 4.56
CA MET A 377 -26.17 19.71 4.55
C MET A 377 -26.92 20.23 5.80
N VAL A 378 -27.98 19.54 6.23
CA VAL A 378 -28.73 19.91 7.43
C VAL A 378 -27.85 19.79 8.69
N GLU A 379 -27.05 18.75 8.80
CA GLU A 379 -26.11 18.59 9.93
C GLU A 379 -25.05 19.70 9.96
N VAL A 380 -24.45 20.04 8.81
CA VAL A 380 -23.50 21.17 8.71
C VAL A 380 -24.17 22.48 9.12
N ARG A 381 -25.40 22.73 8.63
CA ARG A 381 -26.19 23.92 8.98
C ARG A 381 -26.52 23.96 10.48
N HIS A 382 -26.88 22.83 11.08
CA HIS A 382 -27.20 22.74 12.51
C HIS A 382 -25.98 23.03 13.37
N ALA A 383 -24.83 22.41 13.05
CA ALA A 383 -23.58 22.65 13.76
C ALA A 383 -23.13 24.12 13.71
N LEU A 384 -23.26 24.76 12.54
CA LEU A 384 -22.95 26.18 12.38
C LEU A 384 -23.92 27.07 13.16
N ASN A 385 -25.21 26.76 13.20
CA ASN A 385 -26.18 27.51 14.00
C ASN A 385 -25.91 27.40 15.50
N ILE A 386 -25.60 26.20 16.02
CA ILE A 386 -25.21 26.03 17.42
C ILE A 386 -23.96 26.85 17.73
N ARG A 387 -22.94 26.78 16.87
CA ARG A 387 -21.69 27.54 17.04
C ARG A 387 -21.97 29.05 17.06
N ARG A 388 -22.80 29.54 16.13
CA ARG A 388 -23.22 30.94 16.07
C ARG A 388 -23.95 31.38 17.34
N GLN A 389 -24.81 30.52 17.88
CA GLN A 389 -25.54 30.80 19.12
C GLN A 389 -24.60 30.89 20.33
N LYS A 390 -23.67 29.95 20.48
CA LYS A 390 -22.64 30.00 21.53
C LYS A 390 -21.76 31.25 21.45
N LEU A 391 -21.43 31.70 20.24
CA LEU A 391 -20.68 32.94 20.04
C LEU A 391 -21.50 34.16 20.49
N ARG A 392 -22.81 34.19 20.25
CA ARG A 392 -23.69 35.25 20.77
C ARG A 392 -23.77 35.26 22.28
N GLU A 393 -23.90 34.08 22.89
CA GLU A 393 -23.91 33.93 24.36
C GLU A 393 -22.60 34.45 24.95
N ARG A 394 -21.45 34.03 24.40
CA ARG A 394 -20.13 34.49 24.83
C ARG A 394 -19.94 36.00 24.66
N MET A 395 -20.43 36.59 23.57
CA MET A 395 -20.39 38.05 23.39
C MET A 395 -21.28 38.78 24.40
N ALA A 396 -22.47 38.26 24.68
CA ALA A 396 -23.37 38.81 25.70
C ALA A 396 -22.78 38.70 27.11
N GLU A 397 -22.16 37.57 27.44
CA GLU A 397 -21.41 37.37 28.70
C GLU A 397 -20.24 38.35 28.81
N ASN A 398 -19.48 38.56 27.73
CA ASN A 398 -18.41 39.56 27.70
C ASN A 398 -18.95 41.00 27.87
N ASP A 399 -20.06 41.34 27.21
CA ASP A 399 -20.69 42.65 27.33
C ASP A 399 -21.21 42.88 28.77
N GLU A 400 -21.78 41.86 29.42
CA GLU A 400 -22.22 41.90 30.83
C GLU A 400 -21.03 41.99 31.79
N ALA A 401 -19.98 41.19 31.59
CA ALA A 401 -18.76 41.24 32.39
C ALA A 401 -18.09 42.61 32.30
N LYS A 402 -18.00 43.19 31.10
CA LYS A 402 -17.48 44.55 30.89
C LYS A 402 -18.34 45.58 31.62
N ALA A 403 -19.67 45.50 31.53
CA ALA A 403 -20.57 46.41 32.24
C ALA A 403 -20.41 46.31 33.76
N SER A 404 -20.25 45.09 34.29
CA SER A 404 -19.99 44.84 35.71
C SER A 404 -18.65 45.44 36.17
N MET A 405 -17.58 45.26 35.38
CA MET A 405 -16.27 45.86 35.65
C MET A 405 -16.32 47.40 35.65
N LEU A 406 -17.04 48.01 34.71
CA LEU A 406 -17.24 49.46 34.66
C LEU A 406 -18.03 49.96 35.88
N ALA A 407 -19.09 49.27 36.27
CA ALA A 407 -19.84 49.59 37.48
C ALA A 407 -18.99 49.44 38.75
N GLY A 408 -18.07 48.47 38.79
CA GLY A 408 -17.07 48.32 39.85
C GLY A 408 -16.14 49.53 39.94
N ILE A 409 -15.62 50.00 38.81
CA ILE A 409 -14.79 51.23 38.74
C ILE A 409 -15.58 52.44 39.25
N ASP A 410 -16.84 52.61 38.83
CA ASP A 410 -17.69 53.72 39.28
C ASP A 410 -17.93 53.70 40.81
N ARG A 411 -18.09 52.50 41.40
CA ARG A 411 -18.19 52.33 42.86
C ARG A 411 -16.89 52.70 43.58
N ILE A 412 -15.73 52.28 43.05
CA ILE A 412 -14.41 52.64 43.63
C ILE A 412 -14.22 54.17 43.62
N ILE A 413 -14.61 54.83 42.51
CA ILE A 413 -14.59 56.30 42.39
C ILE A 413 -15.49 56.94 43.46
N ALA A 414 -16.73 56.46 43.61
CA ALA A 414 -17.69 57.00 44.57
C ALA A 414 -17.25 56.83 46.03
N GLN A 415 -16.53 55.75 46.35
CA GLN A 415 -16.03 55.45 47.70
C GLN A 415 -14.68 56.11 48.02
N THR A 416 -13.90 56.51 46.99
CA THR A 416 -12.60 57.19 47.16
C THR A 416 -12.54 58.56 46.44
N PRO A 417 -13.30 59.60 46.87
CA PRO A 417 -13.33 60.89 46.18
C PRO A 417 -11.98 61.61 46.13
N SER A 418 -11.10 61.35 47.11
CA SER A 418 -9.74 61.91 47.16
C SER A 418 -8.82 61.41 46.04
N ALA A 419 -9.13 60.26 45.43
CA ALA A 419 -8.35 59.62 44.37
C ALA A 419 -9.00 59.74 42.98
N GLU A 420 -10.17 60.38 42.87
CA GLU A 420 -10.99 60.45 41.66
C GLU A 420 -10.20 60.91 40.43
N ARG A 421 -9.41 61.99 40.54
CA ARG A 421 -8.60 62.51 39.43
C ARG A 421 -7.56 61.52 38.93
N ASP A 422 -6.93 60.78 39.84
CA ASP A 422 -5.87 59.83 39.49
C ASP A 422 -6.48 58.55 38.89
N ILE A 423 -7.63 58.10 39.41
CA ILE A 423 -8.39 56.97 38.88
C ILE A 423 -8.89 57.27 37.46
N ILE A 424 -9.45 58.45 37.23
CA ILE A 424 -9.90 58.89 35.90
C ILE A 424 -8.70 58.97 34.94
N ALA A 425 -7.53 59.42 35.39
CA ALA A 425 -6.33 59.46 34.57
C ALA A 425 -5.85 58.07 34.14
N ILE A 426 -5.93 57.07 35.03
CA ILE A 426 -5.61 55.66 34.72
C ILE A 426 -6.59 55.10 33.69
N VAL A 427 -7.90 55.27 33.89
CA VAL A 427 -8.90 54.81 32.92
C VAL A 427 -8.67 55.47 31.55
N GLN A 428 -8.39 56.78 31.52
CA GLN A 428 -8.12 57.51 30.28
C GLN A 428 -6.81 57.08 29.59
N SER A 429 -5.79 56.62 30.31
CA SER A 429 -4.57 56.09 29.66
C SER A 429 -4.86 54.77 28.95
N TYR A 430 -5.72 53.91 29.52
CA TYR A 430 -6.10 52.63 28.90
C TYR A 430 -6.95 52.81 27.63
N TYR A 431 -7.83 53.82 27.58
CA TYR A 431 -8.61 54.15 26.38
C TYR A 431 -7.84 54.98 25.33
N LYS A 432 -6.63 55.47 25.64
CA LYS A 432 -5.75 56.19 24.69
C LYS A 432 -4.74 55.28 23.98
N GLU A 433 -4.48 54.11 24.54
CA GLU A 433 -3.54 53.11 23.99
C GLU A 433 -4.23 51.98 23.19
N SER A 434 -5.56 52.00 23.11
CA SER A 434 -6.40 51.19 22.21
C SER A 434 -6.73 51.96 20.93
#